data_AF-A0A7X7ZAG5-F1
#
_entry.id   AF-A0A7X7ZAG5-F1
#
_cell.length_a   1.000
_cell.length_b   1.000
_cell.length_c   1.000
_cell.angle_alpha   90.00
_cell.angle_beta   90.00
_cell.angle_gamma   90.00
#
_symmetry.space_group_name_H-M   'P 1'
#
loop_
_entity.id
_entity.type
_entity.pdbx_description
1 polymer ?
#
loop_
_entity_poly.entity_id
_entity_poly.type
_entity_poly.pdbx_seq_one_letter_code
_entity_poly.pdbx_strand_id
1 'polypeptide(L)'
;MAYCRLVGLTKYTVINGVKYGKHEFYRSKFVSWLFPYLQFMDFKIKWYLERRKIHPEEVLLFDRFALDTLADLMVDTKRDNLINCKIGKKFISTIPLNTKIISLRVDEEIIRSRKVDTLYDEHLSLKIKAYRHISEELELFEVLNNQPIEVVKREIFMKLGL
;
A
#
# COMPACT_ATOMS: atom_id res chain seq x y z
N MET A 1 6.01 16.24 -3.39
CA MET A 1 6.90 15.56 -4.35
C MET A 1 7.97 16.46 -4.97
N ALA A 2 7.66 17.68 -5.44
CA ALA A 2 8.65 18.55 -6.10
C ALA A 2 9.89 18.86 -5.23
N TYR A 3 9.68 19.26 -3.96
CA TYR A 3 10.78 19.47 -3.00
C TYR A 3 11.64 18.20 -2.83
N CYS A 4 11.03 17.04 -2.59
CA CYS A 4 11.75 15.79 -2.38
C CYS A 4 12.62 15.38 -3.59
N ARG A 5 12.20 15.71 -4.81
CA ARG A 5 13.01 15.51 -6.01
C ARG A 5 14.21 16.47 -6.04
N LEU A 6 14.00 17.74 -5.68
CA LEU A 6 15.06 18.76 -5.65
C LEU A 6 16.16 18.43 -4.61
N VAL A 7 15.77 17.97 -3.42
CA VAL A 7 16.74 17.59 -2.36
C VAL A 7 17.26 16.16 -2.48
N GLY A 8 16.98 15.46 -3.59
CA GLY A 8 17.52 14.11 -3.85
C GLY A 8 16.95 12.99 -2.97
N LEU A 9 15.78 13.20 -2.35
CA LEU A 9 15.04 12.18 -1.60
C LEU A 9 14.18 11.29 -2.52
N THR A 10 14.11 11.60 -3.80
CA THR A 10 13.51 10.74 -4.83
C THR A 10 14.58 10.43 -5.86
N LYS A 11 14.89 9.16 -6.03
CA LYS A 11 15.88 8.68 -7.00
C LYS A 11 15.19 7.85 -8.07
N TYR A 12 15.65 8.01 -9.30
CA TYR A 12 15.24 7.16 -10.41
C TYR A 12 16.47 6.50 -11.00
N THR A 13 16.40 5.19 -11.18
CA THR A 13 17.42 4.40 -11.87
C THR A 13 16.76 3.75 -13.08
N VAL A 14 17.44 3.74 -14.22
CA VAL A 14 16.97 3.03 -15.42
C VAL A 14 17.82 1.79 -15.59
N ILE A 15 17.18 0.61 -15.59
CA ILE A 15 17.84 -0.67 -15.80
C ILE A 15 17.09 -1.37 -16.93
N ASN A 16 17.80 -1.75 -18.00
CA ASN A 16 17.22 -2.41 -19.18
C ASN A 16 16.02 -1.64 -19.79
N GLY A 17 16.09 -0.31 -19.84
CA GLY A 17 15.02 0.54 -20.38
C GLY A 17 13.81 0.73 -19.45
N VAL A 18 13.76 0.07 -18.30
CA VAL A 18 12.70 0.21 -17.29
C VAL A 18 13.14 1.20 -16.22
N LYS A 19 12.25 2.14 -15.87
CA LYS A 19 12.49 3.18 -14.87
C LYS A 19 12.02 2.72 -13.49
N TYR A 20 12.96 2.62 -12.57
CA TYR A 20 12.71 2.27 -11.16
C TYR A 20 12.80 3.54 -10.33
N GLY A 21 11.70 3.91 -9.66
CA GLY A 21 11.65 5.05 -8.75
C GLY A 21 11.69 4.59 -7.30
N LYS A 22 12.51 5.23 -6.48
CA LYS A 22 12.50 5.03 -5.01
C LYS A 22 12.45 6.34 -4.26
N HIS A 23 11.75 6.31 -3.14
CA HIS A 23 11.68 7.42 -2.19
C HIS A 23 12.49 7.07 -0.94
N GLU A 24 13.47 7.91 -0.61
CA GLU A 24 14.33 7.76 0.56
C GLU A 24 13.97 8.80 1.61
N PHE A 25 12.67 8.98 1.91
CA PHE A 25 12.22 10.02 2.85
C PHE A 25 12.81 9.86 4.24
N TYR A 26 13.13 8.63 4.64
CA TYR A 26 13.87 8.27 5.86
C TYR A 26 15.17 9.07 6.07
N ARG A 27 15.80 9.58 5.00
CA ARG A 27 17.04 10.38 5.08
C ARG A 27 16.82 11.77 5.67
N SER A 28 15.59 12.27 5.68
CA SER A 28 15.23 13.55 6.30
C SER A 28 14.21 13.33 7.40
N LYS A 29 14.60 13.62 8.65
CA LYS A 29 13.70 13.53 9.82
C LYS A 29 12.45 14.41 9.63
N PHE A 30 12.63 15.61 9.10
CA PHE A 30 11.53 16.53 8.83
C PHE A 30 10.54 15.96 7.81
N VAL A 31 11.04 15.48 6.66
CA VAL A 31 10.16 14.89 5.62
C VAL A 31 9.52 13.60 6.12
N SER A 32 10.26 12.71 6.77
CA SER A 32 9.72 11.46 7.35
C SER A 32 8.63 11.68 8.38
N TRP A 33 8.68 12.79 9.09
CA TRP A 33 7.66 13.15 10.06
C TRP A 33 6.46 13.84 9.41
N LEU A 34 6.70 14.82 8.52
CA LEU A 34 5.65 15.65 7.92
C LEU A 34 4.88 14.94 6.81
N PHE A 35 5.56 14.14 5.98
CA PHE A 35 4.99 13.57 4.76
C PHE A 35 3.78 12.67 5.00
N PRO A 36 3.74 11.79 6.04
CA PRO A 36 2.53 11.03 6.36
C PRO A 36 1.28 11.88 6.60
N TYR A 37 1.44 13.08 7.20
CA TYR A 37 0.30 13.98 7.44
C TYR A 37 -0.19 14.63 6.14
N LEU A 38 0.73 15.06 5.27
CA LEU A 38 0.39 15.61 3.96
C LEU A 38 -0.33 14.56 3.10
N GLN A 39 0.20 13.33 3.08
CA GLN A 39 -0.39 12.21 2.35
C GLN A 39 -1.78 11.87 2.88
N PHE A 40 -1.98 11.92 4.20
CA PHE A 40 -3.29 11.70 4.81
C PHE A 40 -4.31 12.76 4.38
N MET A 41 -3.90 14.03 4.32
CA MET A 41 -4.77 15.11 3.87
C MET A 41 -5.18 14.93 2.40
N ASP A 42 -4.21 14.64 1.53
CA ASP A 42 -4.46 14.37 0.11
C ASP A 42 -5.43 13.20 -0.08
N PHE A 43 -5.16 12.08 0.60
CA PHE A 43 -6.03 10.90 0.60
C PHE A 43 -7.45 11.24 1.07
N LYS A 44 -7.60 11.99 2.17
CA LYS A 44 -8.90 12.36 2.72
C LYS A 44 -9.70 13.25 1.77
N ILE A 45 -9.04 14.19 1.10
CA ILE A 45 -9.68 15.06 0.09
C ILE A 45 -10.18 14.21 -1.07
N LYS A 46 -9.32 13.35 -1.63
CA LYS A 46 -9.70 12.43 -2.72
C LYS A 46 -10.87 11.53 -2.30
N TRP A 47 -10.79 10.91 -1.13
CA TRP A 47 -11.84 10.02 -0.63
C TRP A 47 -13.17 10.75 -0.41
N TYR A 48 -13.13 11.96 0.14
CA TYR A 48 -14.32 12.78 0.30
C TYR A 48 -14.99 13.10 -1.04
N LEU A 49 -14.21 13.42 -2.07
CA LEU A 49 -14.72 13.71 -3.40
C LEU A 49 -15.33 12.47 -4.09
N GLU A 50 -14.69 11.31 -3.98
CA GLU A 50 -15.23 10.07 -4.54
C GLU A 50 -16.50 9.62 -3.81
N ARG A 51 -16.52 9.70 -2.48
CA ARG A 51 -17.68 9.32 -1.67
C ARG A 51 -18.96 10.06 -2.04
N ARG A 52 -18.86 11.30 -2.55
CA ARG A 52 -20.03 12.09 -2.98
C ARG A 52 -20.70 11.56 -4.24
N LYS A 53 -20.01 10.74 -5.02
CA LYS A 53 -20.52 10.18 -6.28
C LYS A 53 -21.12 8.78 -6.10
N ILE A 54 -20.97 8.20 -4.91
CA ILE A 54 -21.32 6.82 -4.60
C ILE A 54 -22.77 6.76 -4.10
N HIS A 55 -23.56 5.86 -4.66
CA HIS A 55 -24.90 5.59 -4.17
C HIS A 55 -24.88 4.62 -2.98
N PRO A 56 -25.80 4.75 -2.00
CA PRO A 56 -25.80 3.90 -0.80
C PRO A 56 -25.92 2.39 -1.04
N GLU A 57 -26.48 1.99 -2.19
CA GLU A 57 -26.74 0.58 -2.53
C GLU A 57 -25.64 -0.04 -3.41
N GLU A 58 -24.60 0.73 -3.78
CA GLU A 58 -23.52 0.25 -4.63
C GLU A 58 -22.48 -0.55 -3.85
N VAL A 59 -22.02 -1.65 -4.44
CA VAL A 59 -20.84 -2.39 -3.97
C VAL A 59 -19.62 -1.82 -4.65
N LEU A 60 -18.66 -1.36 -3.85
CA LEU A 60 -17.41 -0.79 -4.33
C LEU A 60 -16.25 -1.75 -4.13
N LEU A 61 -15.49 -1.98 -5.19
CA LEU A 61 -14.24 -2.72 -5.16
C LEU A 61 -13.07 -1.75 -5.34
N PHE A 62 -12.19 -1.68 -4.33
CA PHE A 62 -10.97 -0.88 -4.40
C PHE A 62 -9.77 -1.79 -4.61
N ASP A 63 -9.11 -1.65 -5.76
CA ASP A 63 -7.74 -2.12 -5.94
C ASP A 63 -6.81 -1.04 -5.36
N ARG A 64 -6.36 -1.28 -4.12
CA ARG A 64 -5.58 -0.37 -3.26
C ARG A 64 -6.40 0.77 -2.65
N PHE A 65 -6.25 0.94 -1.34
CA PHE A 65 -6.93 1.97 -0.55
C PHE A 65 -5.98 2.49 0.56
N ALA A 66 -6.53 2.95 1.69
CA ALA A 66 -5.76 3.57 2.77
C ALA A 66 -4.59 2.71 3.30
N LEU A 67 -4.73 1.38 3.34
CA LEU A 67 -3.70 0.47 3.85
C LEU A 67 -2.49 0.36 2.91
N ASP A 68 -2.70 0.42 1.59
CA ASP A 68 -1.62 0.44 0.59
C ASP A 68 -0.79 1.72 0.74
N THR A 69 -1.46 2.87 0.87
CA THR A 69 -0.78 4.13 1.17
C THR A 69 -0.02 4.09 2.50
N LEU A 70 -0.57 3.45 3.53
CA LEU A 70 0.12 3.28 4.82
C LEU A 70 1.36 2.40 4.68
N ALA A 71 1.31 1.31 3.91
CA ALA A 71 2.44 0.43 3.63
C ALA A 71 3.57 1.19 2.91
N ASP A 72 3.25 1.96 1.87
CA ASP A 72 4.22 2.79 1.16
C ASP A 72 4.87 3.81 2.09
N LEU A 73 4.08 4.47 2.96
CA LEU A 73 4.62 5.41 3.95
C LEU A 73 5.56 4.72 4.96
N MET A 74 5.23 3.51 5.41
CA MET A 74 6.10 2.73 6.31
C MET A 74 7.45 2.45 5.64
N VAL A 75 7.45 2.08 4.36
CA VAL A 75 8.67 1.81 3.58
C VAL A 75 9.47 3.08 3.32
N ASP A 76 8.84 4.12 2.76
CA ASP A 76 9.52 5.35 2.34
C ASP A 76 10.14 6.11 3.52
N THR A 77 9.48 6.06 4.69
CA THR A 77 9.96 6.70 5.93
C THR A 77 10.77 5.76 6.83
N LYS A 78 10.85 4.46 6.51
CA LYS A 78 11.43 3.40 7.36
C LYS A 78 10.86 3.39 8.78
N ARG A 79 9.55 3.52 8.90
CA ARG A 79 8.82 3.55 10.19
C ARG A 79 7.86 2.38 10.28
N ASP A 80 8.39 1.22 10.65
CA ASP A 80 7.59 -0.01 10.80
C ASP A 80 6.47 0.16 11.83
N ASN A 81 6.63 1.03 12.84
CA ASN A 81 5.62 1.31 13.86
C ASN A 81 4.59 2.39 13.45
N LEU A 82 4.58 2.85 12.20
CA LEU A 82 3.69 3.93 11.76
C LEU A 82 2.21 3.55 11.91
N ILE A 83 1.87 2.28 11.69
CA ILE A 83 0.53 1.72 11.91
C ILE A 83 -0.01 2.00 13.33
N ASN A 84 0.87 1.94 14.34
CA ASN A 84 0.54 2.13 15.74
C ASN A 84 0.54 3.61 16.17
N CYS A 85 1.10 4.48 15.33
CA CYS A 85 1.11 5.92 15.58
C CYS A 85 -0.27 6.54 15.34
N LYS A 86 -0.52 7.71 15.95
CA LYS A 86 -1.77 8.48 15.78
C LYS A 86 -2.14 8.69 14.30
N ILE A 87 -1.16 8.95 13.43
CA ILE A 87 -1.41 9.16 12.01
C ILE A 87 -1.74 7.86 11.25
N GLY A 88 -1.10 6.73 11.59
CA GLY A 88 -1.45 5.42 11.02
C GLY A 88 -2.86 4.99 11.40
N LYS A 89 -3.22 5.13 12.68
CA LYS A 89 -4.60 4.90 13.15
C LYS A 89 -5.62 5.79 12.42
N LYS A 90 -5.25 7.02 12.08
CA LYS A 90 -6.11 7.89 11.26
C LYS A 90 -6.32 7.34 9.85
N PHE A 91 -5.28 6.83 9.17
CA PHE A 91 -5.46 6.14 7.88
C PHE A 91 -6.42 4.96 8.01
N ILE A 92 -6.25 4.09 9.01
CA ILE A 92 -7.14 2.95 9.24
C ILE A 92 -8.58 3.42 9.44
N SER A 93 -8.81 4.48 10.22
CA SER A 93 -10.15 5.02 10.46
C SER A 93 -10.86 5.59 9.23
N THR A 94 -10.17 5.77 8.10
CA THR A 94 -10.83 6.18 6.84
C THR A 94 -11.58 5.04 6.16
N ILE A 95 -11.28 3.79 6.53
CA ILE A 95 -11.92 2.60 5.99
C ILE A 95 -13.34 2.51 6.57
N PRO A 96 -14.39 2.43 5.73
CA PRO A 96 -15.76 2.25 6.22
C PRO A 96 -15.94 0.96 7.04
N LEU A 97 -16.76 1.01 8.07
CA LEU A 97 -16.97 -0.13 8.99
C LEU A 97 -17.55 -1.38 8.32
N ASN A 98 -18.29 -1.21 7.22
CA ASN A 98 -18.88 -2.31 6.44
C ASN A 98 -17.94 -2.86 5.34
N THR A 99 -16.64 -2.56 5.40
CA THR A 99 -15.67 -3.00 4.40
C THR A 99 -15.16 -4.41 4.70
N LYS A 100 -15.19 -5.29 3.68
CA LYS A 100 -14.42 -6.54 3.70
C LYS A 100 -13.04 -6.26 3.08
N ILE A 101 -11.97 -6.57 3.82
CA ILE A 101 -10.59 -6.37 3.37
C ILE A 101 -9.98 -7.74 3.10
N ILE A 102 -9.33 -7.88 1.95
CA ILE A 102 -8.55 -9.07 1.60
C ILE A 102 -7.12 -8.63 1.30
N SER A 103 -6.17 -9.28 1.94
CA SER A 103 -4.75 -9.13 1.64
C SER A 103 -4.31 -10.26 0.71
N LEU A 104 -3.70 -9.92 -0.42
CA LEU A 104 -3.16 -10.92 -1.34
C LEU A 104 -1.67 -11.09 -1.07
N ARG A 105 -1.28 -12.26 -0.57
CA ARG A 105 0.10 -12.59 -0.29
C ARG A 105 0.71 -13.36 -1.45
N VAL A 106 1.88 -12.93 -1.91
CA VAL A 106 2.65 -13.61 -2.96
C VAL A 106 4.10 -13.69 -2.52
N ASP A 107 4.76 -14.81 -2.82
CA ASP A 107 6.17 -14.97 -2.53
C ASP A 107 7.02 -14.01 -3.38
N GLU A 108 8.09 -13.47 -2.79
CA GLU A 108 8.90 -12.43 -3.43
C GLU A 108 9.46 -12.88 -4.79
N GLU A 109 9.93 -14.12 -4.88
CA GLU A 109 10.47 -14.71 -6.12
C GLU A 109 9.41 -14.76 -7.24
N ILE A 110 8.16 -15.05 -6.86
CA ILE A 110 7.04 -15.09 -7.79
C ILE A 110 6.67 -13.66 -8.24
N ILE A 111 6.71 -12.67 -7.35
CA ILE A 111 6.48 -11.27 -7.73
C ILE A 111 7.53 -10.82 -8.75
N ARG A 112 8.81 -11.06 -8.46
CA ARG A 112 9.93 -10.68 -9.33
C ARG A 112 9.87 -11.34 -10.70
N SER A 113 9.39 -12.59 -10.78
CA SER A 113 9.25 -13.30 -12.06
C SER A 113 8.03 -12.85 -12.88
N ARG A 114 6.93 -12.44 -12.23
CA ARG A 114 5.71 -11.98 -12.92
C ARG A 114 5.82 -10.57 -13.49
N LYS A 115 6.66 -9.72 -12.90
CA LYS A 115 6.72 -8.28 -13.20
C LYS A 115 8.14 -7.76 -13.35
N VAL A 116 8.50 -7.41 -14.59
CA VAL A 116 9.84 -6.89 -14.94
C VAL A 116 10.20 -5.65 -14.11
N ASP A 117 9.24 -4.76 -13.86
CA ASP A 117 9.40 -3.53 -13.06
C ASP A 117 9.64 -3.77 -11.56
N THR A 118 9.48 -5.02 -11.09
CA THR A 118 9.81 -5.41 -9.71
C THR A 118 11.12 -6.18 -9.60
N LEU A 119 11.70 -6.62 -10.73
CA LEU A 119 12.89 -7.48 -10.74
C LEU A 119 14.04 -6.86 -9.95
N TYR A 120 14.29 -5.56 -10.16
CA TYR A 120 15.34 -4.79 -9.49
C TYR A 120 14.81 -3.79 -8.46
N ASP A 121 13.55 -3.93 -8.03
CA ASP A 121 13.02 -3.08 -6.94
C ASP A 121 13.66 -3.50 -5.61
N GLU A 122 14.53 -2.64 -5.10
CA GLU A 122 15.22 -2.78 -3.80
C GLU A 122 14.23 -2.68 -2.63
N HIS A 123 13.09 -2.03 -2.81
CA HIS A 123 12.09 -1.82 -1.75
C HIS A 123 11.03 -2.93 -1.74
N LEU A 124 11.05 -3.88 -2.68
CA LEU A 124 10.04 -4.93 -2.75
C LEU A 124 9.95 -5.74 -1.44
N SER A 125 11.08 -6.18 -0.91
CA SER A 125 11.12 -6.95 0.34
C SER A 125 10.59 -6.14 1.53
N LEU A 126 10.88 -4.83 1.58
CA LEU A 126 10.34 -3.93 2.59
C LEU A 126 8.83 -3.76 2.46
N LYS A 127 8.31 -3.64 1.22
CA LYS A 127 6.87 -3.57 0.95
C LYS A 127 6.17 -4.85 1.40
N ILE A 128 6.69 -6.03 1.03
CA ILE A 128 6.14 -7.32 1.46
C ILE A 128 6.08 -7.39 2.99
N LYS A 129 7.17 -7.00 3.67
CA LYS A 129 7.21 -6.94 5.14
C LYS A 129 6.18 -5.96 5.71
N ALA A 130 6.02 -4.78 5.12
CA ALA A 130 5.05 -3.79 5.57
C ALA A 130 3.60 -4.30 5.41
N TYR A 131 3.26 -4.89 4.27
CA TYR A 131 1.95 -5.50 4.03
C TYR A 131 1.65 -6.63 5.01
N ARG A 132 2.63 -7.49 5.26
CA ARG A 132 2.50 -8.58 6.23
C ARG A 132 2.27 -8.04 7.64
N HIS A 133 3.05 -7.05 8.07
CA HIS A 133 2.89 -6.43 9.38
C HIS A 133 1.50 -5.78 9.54
N ILE A 134 1.01 -5.07 8.52
CA ILE A 134 -0.34 -4.49 8.54
C ILE A 134 -1.40 -5.60 8.62
N SER A 135 -1.21 -6.70 7.87
CA SER A 135 -2.16 -7.82 7.83
C SER A 135 -2.23 -8.53 9.18
N GLU A 136 -1.09 -8.74 9.83
CA GLU A 136 -0.99 -9.34 11.17
C GLU A 136 -1.61 -8.43 12.24
N GLU A 137 -1.27 -7.13 12.27
CA GLU A 137 -1.76 -6.17 13.27
C GLU A 137 -3.28 -5.93 13.18
N LEU A 138 -3.86 -6.03 11.98
CA LEU A 138 -5.29 -5.83 11.75
C LEU A 138 -6.06 -7.15 11.62
N GLU A 139 -5.40 -8.29 11.83
CA GLU A 139 -5.98 -9.64 11.68
C GLU A 139 -6.71 -9.82 10.33
N LEU A 140 -6.11 -9.30 9.25
CA LEU A 140 -6.71 -9.34 7.92
C LEU A 140 -6.73 -10.77 7.39
N PHE A 141 -7.76 -11.06 6.57
CA PHE A 141 -7.78 -12.29 5.82
C PHE A 141 -6.75 -12.24 4.68
N GLU A 142 -5.78 -13.14 4.74
CA GLU A 142 -4.77 -13.31 3.71
C GLU A 142 -5.13 -14.47 2.76
N VAL A 143 -5.00 -14.24 1.45
CA VAL A 143 -5.10 -15.27 0.41
C VAL A 143 -3.74 -15.47 -0.24
N LEU A 144 -3.31 -16.72 -0.36
CA LEU A 144 -2.03 -17.05 -1.00
C LEU A 144 -2.18 -17.06 -2.53
N ASN A 145 -1.68 -16.02 -3.19
CA ASN A 145 -1.77 -15.82 -4.62
C ASN A 145 -0.55 -16.35 -5.40
N ASN A 146 0.04 -17.44 -4.89
CA ASN A 146 1.07 -18.22 -5.60
C ASN A 146 0.44 -19.22 -6.58
N GLN A 147 -0.85 -19.50 -6.41
CA GLN A 147 -1.60 -20.51 -7.14
C GLN A 147 -2.22 -19.95 -8.43
N PRO A 148 -2.75 -20.81 -9.32
CA PRO A 148 -3.51 -20.37 -10.49
C PRO A 148 -4.70 -19.50 -10.11
N ILE A 149 -5.02 -18.53 -10.97
CA ILE A 149 -6.07 -17.51 -10.74
C ILE A 149 -7.42 -18.11 -10.35
N GLU A 150 -7.80 -19.25 -10.92
CA GLU A 150 -9.09 -19.91 -10.64
C GLU A 150 -9.21 -20.41 -9.19
N VAL A 151 -8.09 -20.83 -8.59
CA VAL A 151 -8.07 -21.30 -7.20
C VAL A 151 -8.20 -20.11 -6.26
N VAL A 152 -7.40 -19.07 -6.50
CA VAL A 152 -7.40 -17.81 -5.73
C VAL A 152 -8.77 -17.12 -5.79
N LYS A 153 -9.37 -17.07 -6.98
CA LYS A 153 -10.71 -16.49 -7.17
C LYS A 153 -11.77 -17.23 -6.36
N ARG A 154 -11.72 -18.56 -6.34
CA ARG A 154 -12.65 -19.38 -5.56
C ARG A 154 -12.51 -19.10 -4.07
N GLU A 155 -11.29 -19.02 -3.56
CA GLU A 155 -11.01 -18.72 -2.15
C GLU A 155 -11.54 -17.34 -1.74
N ILE A 156 -11.31 -16.33 -2.58
CA ILE A 156 -11.84 -14.97 -2.39
C ILE A 156 -13.36 -14.97 -2.31
N PHE A 157 -14.06 -15.60 -3.28
CA PHE A 157 -15.52 -15.62 -3.31
C PHE A 157 -16.13 -16.36 -2.12
N MET A 158 -15.60 -17.55 -1.78
CA MET A 158 -16.02 -18.28 -0.59
C MET A 158 -15.91 -17.43 0.67
N LYS A 159 -14.84 -16.63 0.81
CA LYS A 159 -14.67 -15.76 1.98
C LYS A 159 -15.57 -14.54 1.96
N LEU A 160 -15.79 -13.95 0.79
CA LEU A 160 -16.71 -12.83 0.63
C LEU A 160 -18.18 -13.25 0.80
N GLY A 161 -18.49 -14.54 0.81
CA GLY A 161 -19.85 -15.06 0.87
C GLY A 161 -20.63 -14.76 -0.41
N LEU A 162 -19.93 -14.79 -1.54
CA LEU A 162 -20.44 -14.55 -2.89
C LEU A 162 -20.44 -15.85 -3.70
#